data_AF-A0A432PWA6-F1
#
_entry.id   AF-A0A432PWA6-F1
#
_cell.length_a   1.000
_cell.length_b   1.000
_cell.length_c   1.000
_cell.angle_alpha   90.00
_cell.angle_beta   90.00
_cell.angle_gamma   90.00
#
_symmetry.space_group_name_H-M   'P 1'
#
loop_
_entity.id
_entity.type
_entity.pdbx_description
1 polymer ?
#
loop_
_entity_poly.entity_id
_entity_poly.type
_entity_poly.pdbx_seq_one_letter_code
_entity_poly.pdbx_strand_id
1 'polypeptide(L)'
;MDTRQEAKRLAREVLAKLLECGSEIDEYYRKFRELRILEDRSPSFQSALINVEHAFFMVVQSINVLREQLKLLEIASKKKEIE
;
A
#
# COMPACT_ATOMS: atom_id res chain seq x y z
N MET A 1 -26.87 10.25 -10.83
CA MET A 1 -26.10 9.49 -9.82
C MET A 1 -25.34 10.50 -8.99
N ASP A 2 -25.46 10.47 -7.66
CA ASP A 2 -24.72 11.39 -6.78
C ASP A 2 -23.24 10.97 -6.77
N THR A 3 -22.39 11.76 -7.42
CA THR A 3 -20.95 11.50 -7.56
C THR A 3 -20.25 11.44 -6.20
N ARG A 4 -20.78 12.11 -5.16
CA ARG A 4 -20.25 12.06 -3.79
C ARG A 4 -20.52 10.70 -3.13
N GLN A 5 -21.71 10.13 -3.33
CA GLN A 5 -22.04 8.80 -2.83
C GLN A 5 -21.20 7.72 -3.51
N GLU A 6 -21.00 7.86 -4.82
CA GLU A 6 -20.18 6.93 -5.58
C GLU A 6 -18.70 6.98 -5.15
N ALA A 7 -18.13 8.17 -5.00
CA ALA A 7 -16.75 8.32 -4.52
C ALA A 7 -16.55 7.68 -3.15
N LYS A 8 -17.54 7.82 -2.25
CA LYS A 8 -17.52 7.18 -0.93
C LYS A 8 -17.64 5.66 -1.01
N ARG A 9 -18.48 5.13 -1.90
CA ARG A 9 -18.61 3.68 -2.13
C ARG A 9 -17.27 3.10 -2.60
N LEU A 10 -16.69 3.71 -3.64
CA LEU A 10 -15.39 3.30 -4.18
C LEU A 10 -14.28 3.41 -3.13
N ALA A 11 -14.26 4.46 -2.31
CA ALA A 11 -13.24 4.61 -1.28
C ALA A 11 -13.25 3.43 -0.29
N ARG A 12 -14.43 2.96 0.11
CA ARG A 12 -14.58 1.79 1.01
C ARG A 12 -14.11 0.50 0.35
N GLU A 13 -14.47 0.30 -0.91
CA GLU A 13 -14.06 -0.89 -1.68
C GLU A 13 -12.54 -0.93 -1.84
N VAL A 14 -11.93 0.21 -2.16
CA VAL A 14 -10.47 0.30 -2.30
C VAL A 14 -9.80 0.10 -0.94
N LEU A 15 -10.31 0.68 0.15
CA LEU A 15 -9.74 0.49 1.50
C LEU A 15 -9.69 -0.99 1.91
N ALA A 16 -10.73 -1.77 1.60
CA ALA A 16 -10.73 -3.21 1.84
C ALA A 16 -9.66 -3.93 1.01
N LYS A 17 -9.57 -3.63 -0.29
CA LYS A 17 -8.57 -4.21 -1.19
C LYS A 17 -7.14 -3.86 -0.80
N LEU A 18 -6.89 -2.65 -0.28
CA LEU A 18 -5.57 -2.23 0.18
C LEU A 18 -5.10 -3.03 1.39
N LEU A 19 -6.01 -3.52 2.24
CA LEU A 19 -5.66 -4.36 3.38
C LEU A 19 -5.15 -5.74 2.92
N GLU A 20 -5.87 -6.35 1.98
CA GLU A 20 -5.48 -7.63 1.36
C GLU A 20 -4.15 -7.49 0.62
N CYS A 21 -4.07 -6.49 -0.27
CA CYS A 21 -2.86 -6.19 -1.04
C CYS A 21 -1.64 -5.89 -0.16
N GLY A 22 -1.82 -5.10 0.91
CA GLY A 22 -0.74 -4.84 1.88
C GLY A 22 -0.24 -6.10 2.57
N SER A 23 -1.13 -7.04 2.89
CA SER A 23 -0.75 -8.31 3.52
C SER A 23 0.06 -9.20 2.57
N GLU A 24 -0.36 -9.29 1.30
CA GLU A 24 0.38 -10.05 0.27
C GLU A 24 1.77 -9.44 0.02
N ILE A 25 1.85 -8.12 -0.09
CA ILE A 25 3.11 -7.40 -0.30
C ILE A 25 4.08 -7.64 0.87
N ASP A 26 3.59 -7.61 2.11
CA ASP A 26 4.39 -7.90 3.30
C ASP A 26 4.95 -9.34 3.28
N GLU A 27 4.16 -10.31 2.80
CA GLU A 27 4.62 -11.70 2.66
C GLU A 27 5.73 -11.82 1.62
N TYR A 28 5.58 -11.20 0.44
CA TYR A 28 6.63 -11.20 -0.57
C TYR A 28 7.89 -10.48 -0.10
N TYR A 29 7.75 -9.32 0.56
CA TYR A 29 8.88 -8.63 1.17
C TYR A 29 9.65 -9.54 2.13
N ARG A 30 8.96 -10.29 2.99
CA ARG A 30 9.59 -11.27 3.89
C ARG A 30 10.38 -12.34 3.12
N LYS A 31 9.78 -12.93 2.08
CA LYS A 31 10.44 -13.95 1.24
C LYS A 31 11.70 -13.40 0.56
N PHE A 32 11.65 -12.19 0.00
CA PHE A 32 12.84 -11.57 -0.61
C PHE A 32 13.93 -11.26 0.41
N ARG A 33 13.55 -10.84 1.62
CA ARG A 33 14.50 -10.60 2.70
C ARG A 33 15.18 -11.89 3.18
N GLU A 34 14.42 -12.99 3.27
CA GLU A 34 14.99 -14.31 3.56
C GLU A 34 16.02 -14.71 2.51
N LEU A 35 15.70 -14.54 1.22
CA LEU A 35 16.64 -14.81 0.13
C LEU A 35 17.92 -13.95 0.24
N ARG A 36 17.81 -12.66 0.60
CA ARG A 36 18.98 -11.82 0.81
C ARG A 36 19.85 -12.31 1.95
N ILE A 37 19.25 -12.74 3.07
CA ILE A 37 20.01 -13.23 4.23
C ILE A 37 20.75 -14.52 3.88
N LEU A 38 20.15 -15.38 3.06
CA LEU A 38 20.75 -16.66 2.63
C LEU A 38 21.78 -16.50 1.50
N GLU A 39 21.70 -15.44 0.70
CA GLU A 39 22.66 -15.16 -0.37
C GLU A 39 24.02 -14.74 0.20
N ASP A 40 25.02 -15.62 0.14
CA ASP A 40 26.37 -15.37 0.66
C ASP A 40 27.47 -15.30 -0.42
N ARG A 41 27.10 -15.54 -1.69
CA ARG A 41 28.08 -15.81 -2.76
C ARG A 41 28.36 -14.62 -3.64
N SER A 42 27.37 -13.74 -3.84
CA SER A 42 27.46 -12.63 -4.78
C SER A 42 27.14 -11.28 -4.13
N PRO A 43 28.14 -10.43 -3.85
CA PRO A 43 27.92 -9.07 -3.34
C PRO A 43 27.04 -8.20 -4.26
N SER A 44 27.15 -8.39 -5.58
CA SER A 44 26.31 -7.70 -6.57
C SER A 44 24.85 -8.14 -6.50
N PHE A 45 24.60 -9.45 -6.31
CA PHE A 45 23.23 -9.96 -6.19
C PHE A 45 22.60 -9.59 -4.86
N GLN A 46 23.36 -9.64 -3.76
CA GLN A 46 22.97 -9.09 -2.47
C GLN A 46 22.53 -7.61 -2.59
N SER A 47 23.31 -6.80 -3.31
CA SER A 47 22.97 -5.40 -3.55
C SER A 47 21.67 -5.23 -4.36
N ALA A 48 21.44 -6.09 -5.35
CA ALA A 48 20.17 -6.11 -6.10
C ALA A 48 18.98 -6.46 -5.20
N LEU A 49 19.12 -7.43 -4.28
CA LEU A 49 18.08 -7.79 -3.32
C LEU A 49 17.78 -6.66 -2.32
N ILE A 50 18.79 -5.90 -1.88
CA ILE A 50 18.59 -4.69 -1.06
C ILE A 50 17.73 -3.66 -1.82
N ASN A 51 17.98 -3.46 -3.11
CA ASN A 51 17.19 -2.53 -3.93
C ASN A 51 15.73 -3.00 -4.05
N VAL A 52 15.50 -4.31 -4.17
CA VAL A 52 14.15 -4.89 -4.17
C VAL A 52 13.46 -4.66 -2.83
N GLU A 53 14.12 -4.92 -1.69
CA GLU A 53 13.60 -4.64 -0.35
C GLU A 53 13.22 -3.15 -0.18
N HIS A 54 14.06 -2.25 -0.68
CA HIS A 54 13.75 -0.82 -0.66
C HIS A 54 12.53 -0.48 -1.51
N ALA A 55 12.37 -1.09 -2.69
CA ALA A 55 11.19 -0.90 -3.53
C ALA A 55 9.91 -1.38 -2.81
N PHE A 56 9.95 -2.53 -2.12
CA PHE A 56 8.84 -3.00 -1.28
C PHE A 56 8.46 -1.98 -0.20
N PHE A 57 9.46 -1.43 0.49
CA PHE A 57 9.23 -0.39 1.50
C PHE A 57 8.50 0.83 0.89
N MET A 58 8.94 1.30 -0.28
CA MET A 58 8.32 2.44 -0.97
C MET A 58 6.87 2.15 -1.40
N VAL A 59 6.56 0.92 -1.82
CA VAL A 59 5.19 0.49 -2.14
C VAL A 59 4.30 0.52 -0.90
N VAL A 60 4.77 -0.03 0.22
CA VAL A 60 4.02 0.00 1.49
C VAL A 60 3.76 1.44 1.96
N GLN A 61 4.74 2.34 1.83
CA GLN A 61 4.55 3.77 2.12
C GLN A 61 3.46 4.38 1.23
N SER A 62 3.49 4.09 -0.08
CA SER A 62 2.50 4.61 -1.04
C SER A 62 1.08 4.10 -0.73
N ILE A 63 0.94 2.83 -0.34
CA ILE A 63 -0.33 2.25 0.11
C ILE A 63 -0.86 2.97 1.36
N ASN A 64 0.02 3.25 2.33
CA ASN A 64 -0.37 3.97 3.54
C ASN A 64 -0.84 5.40 3.24
N VAL A 65 -0.16 6.11 2.34
CA VAL A 65 -0.58 7.44 1.88
C VAL A 65 -1.95 7.36 1.22
N LEU A 66 -2.15 6.43 0.28
CA LEU A 66 -3.43 6.25 -0.39
C LEU A 66 -4.56 5.94 0.61
N ARG A 67 -4.31 5.04 1.56
CA ARG A 67 -5.26 4.70 2.63
C ARG A 67 -5.68 5.92 3.43
N GLU A 68 -4.75 6.81 3.76
CA GLU A 68 -5.06 8.05 4.47
C GLU A 68 -5.90 9.01 3.62
N GLN A 69 -5.55 9.20 2.35
CA GLN A 69 -6.32 10.06 1.44
C GLN A 69 -7.76 9.54 1.25
N LEU A 70 -7.95 8.22 1.16
CA LEU A 70 -9.28 7.63 1.07
C LEU A 70 -10.12 7.86 2.34
N LYS A 71 -9.51 7.81 3.53
CA LYS A 71 -10.18 8.15 4.79
C LYS A 71 -10.56 9.63 4.86
N LEU A 72 -9.67 10.52 4.43
CA LEU A 72 -9.95 11.95 4.37
C LEU A 72 -11.10 12.26 3.40
N LEU A 73 -11.14 11.57 2.25
CA LEU A 73 -12.25 11.65 1.30
C LEU A 73 -13.58 11.20 1.92
N GLU A 74 -13.59 10.08 2.66
CA GLU A 74 -14.78 9.64 3.39
C GLU A 74 -15.26 10.67 4.42
N ILE A 75 -14.35 11.33 5.14
CA ILE A 75 -14.69 12.38 6.11
C ILE A 75 -15.26 13.60 5.39
N ALA A 76 -14.62 14.06 4.31
CA ALA A 76 -15.10 15.18 3.50
C ALA A 76 -16.50 14.90 2.93
N SER A 77 -16.78 13.66 2.51
CA SER A 77 -18.11 13.28 2.01
C SER A 77 -19.22 13.31 3.08
N LYS A 78 -18.86 13.20 4.37
CA LYS A 78 -19.80 13.24 5.51
C LYS A 78 -20.03 14.64 6.04
N LYS A 79 -19.04 15.53 5.92
CA LYS A 79 -19.21 16.95 6.26
C LYS A 79 -20.15 17.56 5.21
N LYS A 80 -21.43 17.66 5.57
CA LYS A 80 -22.33 18.65 4.98
C LYS A 80 -21.70 20.02 5.25
N GLU A 81 -20.98 20.58 4.27
CA GLU A 81 -21.04 22.04 4.16
C GLU A 81 -22.53 22.35 3.96
N ILE A 82 -23.03 23.09 4.95
CA ILE A 82 -24.40 23.52 5.10
C ILE A 82 -24.75 24.34 3.85
N GLU A 83 -25.74 23.90 3.09
CA GLU A 83 -26.64 24.81 2.38
C GLU A 83 -27.91 24.96 3.23
#